data_AF-A0AAU6DKJ4-F1
#
_entry.id   AF-A0AAU6DKJ4-F1
#
_cell.length_a   1.000
_cell.length_b   1.000
_cell.length_c   1.000
_cell.angle_alpha   90.00
_cell.angle_beta   90.00
_cell.angle_gamma   90.00
#
_symmetry.space_group_name_H-M   'P 1'
#
loop_
_entity.id
_entity.type
_entity.pdbx_description
1 polymer ?
#
loop_
_entity_poly.entity_id
_entity_poly.type
_entity_poly.pdbx_seq_one_letter_code
_entity_poly.pdbx_strand_id
1 'polypeptide(L)'
;MPRRRLRDDKLRERRVHPRYNDCEYALVKRAAELSRMPVGGYVAETSLAGARSDDPTAAVADYRAMVKALMAANGQLGKIGSNLNQLTWHLNRDGSWPDQEVVKRLLGQVEASVAEVDAAVAQVTRGR
;
A
#
# COMPACT_ATOMS: atom_id res chain seq x y z
N MET A 1 28.65 0.90 -12.29
CA MET A 1 27.98 2.22 -12.13
C MET A 1 26.96 2.35 -13.24
N PRO A 2 25.66 2.58 -12.96
CA PRO A 2 24.70 2.81 -14.03
C PRO A 2 25.12 4.11 -14.75
N ARG A 3 25.43 4.01 -16.05
CA ARG A 3 25.78 5.19 -16.84
C ARG A 3 24.52 6.06 -16.94
N ARG A 4 24.62 7.30 -16.47
CA ARG A 4 23.74 8.41 -16.86
C ARG A 4 23.42 8.28 -18.35
N ARG A 5 22.14 8.39 -18.76
CA ARG A 5 21.75 8.29 -20.17
C ARG A 5 22.65 9.17 -21.01
N LEU A 6 23.08 8.61 -22.14
CA LEU A 6 23.83 9.37 -23.11
C LEU A 6 23.03 10.61 -23.49
N ARG A 7 23.78 11.71 -23.64
CA ARG A 7 23.26 12.93 -24.23
C ARG A 7 22.75 12.60 -25.63
N ASP A 8 21.55 13.09 -25.92
CA ASP A 8 20.95 13.01 -27.25
C ASP A 8 21.30 14.31 -27.97
N ASP A 9 21.56 14.22 -29.27
CA ASP A 9 21.91 15.38 -30.10
C ASP A 9 20.69 16.28 -30.33
N LYS A 10 19.48 15.72 -30.22
CA LYS A 10 18.22 16.45 -30.30
C LYS A 10 17.54 16.59 -28.94
N LEU A 11 16.81 17.69 -28.76
CA LEU A 11 15.98 17.87 -27.58
C LEU A 11 14.85 16.84 -27.59
N ARG A 12 14.60 16.21 -26.43
CA ARG A 12 13.49 15.28 -26.27
C ARG A 12 12.17 16.05 -26.20
N GLU A 13 11.31 15.81 -27.20
CA GLU A 13 10.04 16.55 -27.36
C GLU A 13 8.91 16.02 -26.46
N ARG A 14 8.88 14.70 -26.20
CA ARG A 14 7.83 14.07 -25.39
C ARG A 14 8.12 14.23 -23.89
N ARG A 15 7.11 14.66 -23.13
CA ARG A 15 7.20 14.91 -21.69
C ARG A 15 6.04 14.27 -20.94
N VAL A 16 6.31 13.83 -19.72
CA VAL A 16 5.31 13.39 -18.74
C VAL A 16 5.48 14.28 -17.51
N HIS A 17 4.37 14.68 -16.88
CA HIS A 17 4.36 15.55 -15.71
C HIS A 17 3.76 14.84 -14.48
N PRO A 18 4.52 13.96 -13.79
CA PRO A 18 4.07 13.34 -12.56
C PRO A 18 3.76 14.39 -11.49
N ARG A 19 2.75 14.13 -10.67
CA ARG A 19 2.35 14.95 -9.52
C ARG A 19 2.68 14.17 -8.26
N TYR A 20 3.25 14.85 -7.27
CA TYR A 20 3.65 14.27 -5.99
C TYR A 20 3.10 15.14 -4.86
N ASN A 21 2.70 14.52 -3.75
CA ASN A 21 2.59 15.21 -2.48
C ASN A 21 3.99 15.41 -1.84
N ASP A 22 4.07 16.12 -0.72
CA ASP A 22 5.34 16.48 -0.08
C ASP A 22 6.17 15.25 0.33
N CYS A 23 5.52 14.21 0.86
CA CYS A 23 6.18 12.97 1.27
C CYS A 23 6.73 12.19 0.08
N GLU A 24 5.92 12.04 -0.98
CA GLU A 24 6.33 11.39 -2.23
C GLU A 24 7.50 12.13 -2.88
N TYR A 25 7.45 13.47 -2.92
CA TYR A 25 8.53 14.28 -3.48
C TYR A 25 9.81 14.16 -2.65
N ALA A 26 9.72 14.15 -1.32
CA ALA A 26 10.86 13.94 -0.44
C ALA A 26 11.52 12.56 -0.67
N LEU A 27 10.72 11.51 -0.86
CA LEU A 27 11.24 10.17 -1.21
C LEU A 27 11.99 10.18 -2.54
N VAL A 28 11.41 10.76 -3.59
CA VAL A 28 12.05 10.87 -4.91
C VAL A 28 13.32 11.71 -4.82
N LYS A 29 13.30 12.82 -4.10
CA LYS A 29 14.48 13.69 -3.90
C LYS A 29 15.62 12.94 -3.22
N ARG A 30 15.33 12.24 -2.12
CA ARG A 30 16.32 11.43 -1.40
C ARG A 30 16.93 10.34 -2.29
N ALA A 31 16.11 9.64 -3.07
CA ALA A 31 16.61 8.60 -3.97
C ALA A 31 17.48 9.18 -5.10
N ALA A 32 17.13 10.37 -5.61
CA ALA A 32 17.95 11.09 -6.58
C ALA A 32 19.31 11.52 -5.98
N GLU A 33 19.32 12.01 -4.73
CA GLU A 33 20.54 12.36 -3.99
C GLU A 33 21.45 11.13 -3.81
N LEU A 34 20.90 10.00 -3.36
CA LEU A 34 21.63 8.73 -3.24
C LEU A 34 22.21 8.25 -4.58
N SER A 35 21.48 8.52 -5.67
CA SER A 35 21.92 8.18 -7.03
C SER A 35 22.87 9.23 -7.63
N ARG A 36 23.14 10.34 -6.92
CA ARG A 36 23.94 11.49 -7.37
C ARG A 36 23.39 12.11 -8.67
N MET A 37 22.08 12.25 -8.74
CA MET A 37 21.36 12.74 -9.90
C MET A 37 20.46 13.94 -9.57
N PRO A 38 20.28 14.90 -10.49
CA PRO A 38 19.19 15.86 -10.40
C PRO A 38 17.85 15.11 -10.39
N VAL A 39 16.88 15.59 -9.60
CA VAL A 39 15.58 14.92 -9.39
C VAL A 39 14.87 14.57 -10.71
N GLY A 40 14.77 15.51 -11.65
CA GLY A 40 14.14 15.24 -12.95
C GLY A 40 14.89 14.21 -13.80
N GLY A 41 16.22 14.20 -13.71
CA GLY A 41 17.06 13.20 -14.37
C GLY A 41 16.85 11.81 -13.76
N TYR A 42 16.81 11.72 -12.42
CA TYR A 42 16.53 10.49 -11.70
C TYR A 42 15.19 9.89 -12.11
N VAL A 43 14.11 10.67 -12.09
CA VAL A 43 12.77 10.21 -12.50
C VAL A 43 12.76 9.70 -13.95
N ALA A 44 13.46 10.39 -14.85
CA ALA A 44 13.54 9.97 -16.26
C ALA A 44 14.35 8.68 -16.45
N GLU A 45 15.43 8.48 -15.68
CA GLU A 45 16.20 7.23 -15.72
C GLU A 45 15.41 6.06 -15.15
N THR A 46 14.83 6.22 -13.96
CA THR A 46 14.17 5.12 -13.25
C THR A 46 12.92 4.66 -13.97
N SER A 47 12.13 5.59 -14.52
CA SER A 47 10.96 5.24 -15.34
C SER A 47 11.34 4.42 -16.57
N LEU A 48 12.49 4.68 -17.18
CA LEU A 48 12.96 3.91 -18.34
C LEU A 48 13.67 2.63 -17.96
N ALA A 49 14.39 2.61 -16.84
CA ALA A 49 14.94 1.37 -16.30
C ALA A 49 13.81 0.39 -15.99
N GLY A 50 12.73 0.85 -15.34
CA GLY A 50 11.53 0.05 -15.11
C GLY A 50 10.82 -0.36 -16.40
N ALA A 51 10.71 0.53 -17.39
CA ALA A 51 10.13 0.18 -18.69
C ALA A 51 10.98 -0.82 -19.50
N ARG A 52 12.27 -0.97 -19.17
CA ARG A 52 13.23 -1.85 -19.86
C ARG A 52 13.51 -3.15 -19.09
N SER A 53 12.96 -3.34 -17.89
CA SER A 53 13.14 -4.59 -17.16
C SER A 53 12.42 -5.73 -17.89
N ASP A 54 12.84 -6.97 -17.61
CA ASP A 54 12.23 -8.16 -18.21
C ASP A 54 10.74 -8.31 -17.84
N ASP A 55 10.35 -7.80 -16.66
CA ASP A 55 8.96 -7.60 -16.26
C ASP A 55 8.75 -6.13 -15.81
N PRO A 56 8.29 -5.24 -16.72
CA PRO A 56 7.97 -3.85 -16.39
C PRO A 56 6.76 -3.68 -15.47
N THR A 57 5.97 -4.74 -15.27
CA THR A 57 4.76 -4.70 -14.47
C THR A 57 4.98 -5.13 -13.04
N ALA A 58 6.02 -5.93 -12.75
CA ALA A 58 6.33 -6.47 -11.43
C ALA A 58 6.26 -5.42 -10.31
N ALA A 59 7.07 -4.36 -10.40
CA ALA A 59 7.11 -3.33 -9.35
C ALA A 59 5.77 -2.60 -9.16
N VAL A 60 5.00 -2.43 -10.23
CA VAL A 60 3.66 -1.81 -10.19
C VAL A 60 2.64 -2.79 -9.61
N ALA A 61 2.73 -4.07 -9.97
CA ALA A 61 1.87 -5.13 -9.48
C ALA A 61 2.06 -5.35 -7.98
N ASP A 62 3.31 -5.35 -7.50
CA ASP A 62 3.64 -5.49 -6.08
C ASP A 62 3.07 -4.33 -5.26
N TYR A 63 3.28 -3.08 -5.69
CA TYR A 63 2.70 -1.91 -5.02
C TYR A 63 1.16 -1.96 -5.02
N ARG A 64 0.53 -2.33 -6.14
CA ARG A 64 -0.93 -2.44 -6.22
C ARG A 64 -1.47 -3.57 -5.35
N ALA A 65 -0.78 -4.71 -5.28
CA ALA A 65 -1.13 -5.81 -4.41
C ALA A 65 -1.06 -5.37 -2.94
N MET A 66 0.00 -4.67 -2.56
CA MET A 66 0.17 -4.08 -1.23
C MET A 66 -0.97 -3.13 -0.86
N VAL A 67 -1.32 -2.17 -1.73
CA VAL A 67 -2.43 -1.24 -1.49
C VAL A 67 -3.76 -1.99 -1.36
N LYS A 68 -4.03 -2.97 -2.23
CA LYS A 68 -5.25 -3.79 -2.15
C LYS A 68 -5.33 -4.56 -0.84
N ALA A 69 -4.23 -5.15 -0.39
CA ALA A 69 -4.16 -5.87 0.88
C ALA A 69 -4.47 -4.94 2.06
N LEU A 70 -3.92 -3.72 2.06
CA LEU A 70 -4.22 -2.71 3.08
C LEU A 70 -5.70 -2.28 3.06
N MET A 71 -6.28 -2.07 1.89
CA MET A 71 -7.71 -1.73 1.77
C MET A 71 -8.62 -2.85 2.27
N ALA A 72 -8.27 -4.11 1.98
CA ALA A 72 -9.00 -5.27 2.49
C ALA A 72 -8.91 -5.34 4.03
N ALA A 73 -7.71 -5.12 4.60
CA ALA A 73 -7.50 -5.07 6.04
C ALA A 73 -8.35 -3.97 6.71
N ASN A 74 -8.37 -2.76 6.16
CA ASN A 74 -9.25 -1.68 6.65
C ASN A 74 -10.74 -2.08 6.60
N GLY A 75 -11.16 -2.79 5.55
CA GLY A 75 -12.52 -3.32 5.45
C GLY A 75 -12.85 -4.32 6.56
N GLN A 76 -11.93 -5.23 6.89
CA GLN A 76 -12.11 -6.19 7.98
C GLN A 76 -12.16 -5.50 9.36
N LEU A 77 -11.29 -4.51 9.60
CA LEU A 77 -11.33 -3.69 10.82
C LEU A 77 -12.68 -2.95 10.95
N GLY A 78 -13.25 -2.46 9.85
CA GLY A 78 -14.58 -1.86 9.83
C GLY A 78 -15.69 -2.84 10.26
N LYS A 79 -15.61 -4.10 9.85
CA LYS A 79 -16.55 -5.15 10.28
C LYS A 79 -16.41 -5.47 11.77
N ILE A 80 -15.19 -5.56 12.28
CA ILE A 80 -14.92 -5.74 13.71
C ILE A 80 -15.56 -4.60 14.52
N GLY A 81 -15.39 -3.35 14.07
CA GLY A 81 -16.02 -2.19 14.70
C GLY A 81 -17.55 -2.27 14.69
N SER A 82 -18.16 -2.69 13.58
CA SER A 82 -19.62 -2.87 13.49
C SER A 82 -20.12 -3.94 14.46
N ASN A 83 -19.44 -5.08 14.52
CA ASN A 83 -19.73 -6.19 15.42
C ASN A 83 -19.66 -5.76 16.90
N LEU A 84 -18.61 -5.04 17.29
CA LEU A 84 -18.46 -4.49 18.65
C LEU A 84 -19.55 -3.46 18.97
N ASN A 85 -19.93 -2.64 17.99
CA ASN A 85 -20.99 -1.66 18.15
C ASN A 85 -22.37 -2.34 18.37
N GLN A 86 -22.65 -3.42 17.66
CA GLN A 86 -23.86 -4.22 17.87
C GLN A 86 -23.90 -4.83 19.28
N LEU A 87 -22.78 -5.38 19.76
CA LEU A 87 -22.66 -5.92 21.12
C LEU A 87 -22.95 -4.84 22.18
N THR A 88 -22.30 -3.69 22.05
CA THR A 88 -22.48 -2.54 22.96
C THR A 88 -23.93 -2.06 22.97
N TRP A 89 -24.58 -2.02 21.79
CA TRP A 89 -25.98 -1.63 21.68
C TRP A 89 -26.91 -2.60 22.41
N HIS A 90 -26.72 -3.91 22.25
CA HIS A 90 -27.51 -4.91 22.97
C HIS A 90 -27.34 -4.81 24.49
N LEU A 91 -26.11 -4.65 24.96
CA LEU A 91 -25.82 -4.49 26.39
C LEU A 91 -26.46 -3.22 26.97
N ASN A 92 -26.41 -2.10 26.24
CA ASN A 92 -26.99 -0.84 26.69
C ASN A 92 -28.53 -0.84 26.67
N ARG A 93 -29.15 -1.62 25.78
CA ARG A 93 -30.62 -1.63 25.62
C ARG A 93 -31.32 -2.60 26.55
N ASP A 94 -30.79 -3.82 26.68
CA ASP A 94 -31.49 -4.91 27.37
C ASP A 94 -30.81 -5.32 28.68
N GLY A 95 -29.63 -4.76 29.02
CA GLY A 95 -28.85 -5.06 30.22
C GLY A 95 -28.37 -6.52 30.36
N SER A 96 -28.81 -7.38 29.45
CA SER A 96 -28.58 -8.82 29.42
C SER A 96 -27.66 -9.16 28.25
N TRP A 97 -26.78 -10.13 28.48
CA TRP A 97 -25.88 -10.60 27.44
C TRP A 97 -26.67 -11.20 26.27
N PRO A 98 -26.27 -10.91 25.01
CA PRO A 98 -26.76 -11.68 23.88
C PRO A 98 -26.47 -13.18 24.09
N ASP A 99 -27.24 -14.04 23.41
CA ASP A 99 -27.03 -15.50 23.43
C ASP A 99 -25.54 -15.83 23.27
N GLN A 100 -25.03 -16.69 24.16
CA GLN A 100 -23.63 -17.08 24.23
C GLN A 100 -23.11 -17.62 22.88
N GLU A 101 -23.95 -18.29 22.09
CA GLU A 101 -23.58 -18.77 20.76
C GLU A 101 -23.42 -17.65 19.72
N VAL A 102 -24.19 -16.57 19.86
CA VAL A 102 -24.05 -15.37 19.00
C VAL A 102 -22.74 -14.66 19.33
N VAL A 103 -22.42 -14.53 20.63
CA VAL A 103 -21.16 -13.92 21.09
C VAL A 103 -19.95 -14.72 20.62
N LYS A 104 -19.97 -16.06 20.77
CA LYS A 104 -18.87 -16.93 20.29
C LYS A 104 -18.67 -16.82 18.78
N ARG A 105 -19.75 -16.77 18.00
CA ARG A 105 -19.67 -16.63 16.54
C ARG A 105 -19.07 -15.28 16.14
N LEU A 106 -19.49 -14.20 16.79
CA LEU A 106 -18.93 -12.87 16.61
C LEU A 106 -17.44 -12.85 16.92
N LEU A 107 -17.03 -13.43 18.05
CA LEU A 107 -15.62 -13.54 18.43
C LEU A 107 -14.81 -14.34 17.40
N GLY A 108 -15.33 -15.49 16.94
CA GLY A 108 -14.66 -16.27 15.89
C GLY A 108 -14.52 -15.53 14.56
N GLN A 109 -15.50 -14.71 14.18
CA GLN A 109 -15.40 -13.84 13.00
C GLN A 109 -14.38 -12.71 13.19
N VAL A 110 -14.27 -12.16 14.40
CA VAL A 110 -13.25 -11.16 14.75
C VAL A 110 -11.86 -11.78 14.70
N GLU A 111 -11.65 -12.95 15.31
CA GLU A 111 -10.37 -13.68 15.28
C GLU A 111 -9.93 -13.99 13.84
N ALA A 112 -10.84 -14.49 13.00
CA ALA A 112 -10.55 -14.75 11.59
C ALA A 112 -10.19 -13.45 10.83
N SER A 113 -10.92 -12.37 11.08
CA SER A 113 -10.67 -11.07 10.47
C SER A 113 -9.32 -10.48 10.89
N VAL A 114 -8.93 -10.63 12.16
CA VAL A 114 -7.61 -10.20 12.67
C VAL A 114 -6.50 -11.02 12.03
N ALA A 115 -6.66 -12.35 11.93
CA ALA A 115 -5.67 -13.22 11.29
C ALA A 115 -5.46 -12.86 9.81
N GLU A 116 -6.52 -12.49 9.09
CA GLU A 116 -6.43 -12.00 7.70
C GLU A 116 -5.67 -10.66 7.61
N VAL A 117 -5.92 -9.73 8.54
CA VAL A 117 -5.20 -8.45 8.63
C VAL A 117 -3.71 -8.70 8.90
N ASP A 118 -3.38 -9.56 9.85
CA ASP A 118 -1.99 -9.90 10.18
C ASP A 118 -1.26 -10.52 8.99
N ALA A 119 -1.92 -11.42 8.25
CA ALA A 119 -1.37 -12.02 7.04
C ALA A 119 -1.09 -10.96 5.95
N ALA A 120 -2.03 -10.03 5.75
CA ALA A 120 -1.87 -8.92 4.81
C ALA A 120 -0.69 -8.02 5.21
N VAL A 121 -0.59 -7.62 6.48
CA VAL A 121 0.53 -6.82 7.01
C VAL A 121 1.87 -7.56 6.82
N ALA A 122 1.91 -8.86 7.10
CA ALA A 122 3.10 -9.68 6.92
C ALA A 122 3.53 -9.80 5.45
N GLN A 123 2.60 -9.77 4.50
CA GLN A 123 2.92 -9.75 3.07
C GLN A 123 3.52 -8.41 2.65
N VAL A 124 2.98 -7.30 3.18
CA VAL A 124 3.50 -5.95 2.93
C VAL A 124 4.92 -5.75 3.48
N THR A 125 5.21 -6.28 4.67
CA THR A 125 6.54 -6.13 5.29
C THR A 125 7.61 -7.04 4.70
N ARG A 126 7.24 -8.18 4.10
CA ARG A 126 8.17 -9.11 3.44
C ARG A 126 8.58 -8.68 2.02
N GLY A 127 7.80 -7.81 1.37
CA GLY A 127 8.10 -7.30 0.02
C GLY A 127 9.09 -6.14 -0.02
N ARG A 128 9.96 -5.98 0.99
CA ARG A 128 10.86 -4.83 1.16
C ARG A 128 12.31 -5.24 1.35
#